data_AF-A0A9R0XG94-F1
#
_entry.id   AF-A0A9R0XG94-F1
#
_cell.length_a   1.000
_cell.length_b   1.000
_cell.length_c   1.000
_cell.angle_alpha   90.00
_cell.angle_beta   90.00
_cell.angle_gamma   90.00
#
_symmetry.space_group_name_H-M   'P 1'
#
loop_
_entity.id
_entity.type
_entity.pdbx_description
1 polymer ?
#
loop_
_entity_poly.entity_id
_entity_poly.type
_entity_poly.pdbx_seq_one_letter_code
_entity_poly.pdbx_strand_id
1 'polypeptide(L)'
;MRKGLFHTKEEYIFFGEENRLKVFQPNTFNFKPKAHIKLDEVQRCILDNFWFQYTIEREEMGYMLSILNSLAEYFSELNKKFPKPEKTEIPKGETLYLIFDGNKPGIYLEWENIMIEKLDAKRKGQDLTFKRYYSIDDALLWAKKVLGPDYILTQRLKTISK
;
A
#
# COMPACT_ATOMS: atom_id res chain seq x y z
N MET A 1 0.22 9.63 7.27
CA MET A 1 -0.73 9.30 6.19
C MET A 1 -1.27 7.89 6.44
N ARG A 2 -2.55 7.62 6.17
CA ARG A 2 -3.12 6.26 6.34
C ARG A 2 -3.89 5.87 5.08
N LYS A 3 -3.79 4.61 4.65
CA LYS A 3 -4.71 4.02 3.67
C LYS A 3 -5.89 3.40 4.38
N GLY A 4 -7.08 3.52 3.81
CA GLY A 4 -8.29 2.92 4.37
C GLY A 4 -9.32 2.60 3.29
N LEU A 5 -10.16 1.61 3.59
CA LEU A 5 -11.33 1.25 2.80
C LEU A 5 -12.55 1.97 3.38
N PHE A 6 -13.33 2.61 2.51
CA PHE A 6 -14.60 3.21 2.90
C PHE A 6 -15.75 2.20 2.81
N HIS A 7 -16.91 2.54 3.35
CA HIS A 7 -18.10 1.67 3.33
C HIS A 7 -18.55 1.29 1.90
N THR A 8 -18.13 2.06 0.89
CA THR A 8 -18.36 1.81 -0.54
C THR A 8 -17.39 0.80 -1.18
N LYS A 9 -16.46 0.20 -0.40
CA LYS A 9 -15.32 -0.61 -0.88
C LYS A 9 -14.29 0.15 -1.72
N GLU A 10 -14.39 1.46 -1.76
CA GLU A 10 -13.40 2.32 -2.41
C GLU A 10 -12.21 2.58 -1.48
N GLU A 11 -11.02 2.64 -2.06
CA GLU A 11 -9.78 2.89 -1.33
C GLU A 11 -9.46 4.39 -1.30
N TYR A 12 -8.95 4.86 -0.16
CA TYR A 12 -8.58 6.27 0.05
C TYR A 12 -7.24 6.40 0.79
N ILE A 13 -6.52 7.48 0.48
CA ILE A 13 -5.35 7.95 1.25
C ILE A 13 -5.80 9.17 2.07
N PHE A 14 -5.64 9.10 3.39
CA PHE A 14 -6.03 10.18 4.30
C PHE A 14 -4.84 11.03 4.74
N PHE A 15 -5.05 12.35 4.72
CA PHE A 15 -4.15 13.41 5.17
C PHE A 15 -4.79 14.17 6.35
N GLY A 16 -4.57 13.66 7.55
CA GLY A 16 -5.31 14.12 8.72
C GLY A 16 -6.72 13.53 8.75
N GLU A 17 -7.63 14.21 9.45
CA GLU A 17 -9.00 13.70 9.69
C GLU A 17 -9.95 14.03 8.55
N GLU A 18 -9.80 15.21 7.94
CA GLU A 18 -10.77 15.75 6.98
C GLU A 18 -10.35 15.55 5.52
N ASN A 19 -9.05 15.50 5.23
CA ASN A 19 -8.58 15.44 3.84
C ASN A 19 -8.36 13.99 3.40
N ARG A 20 -8.89 13.65 2.23
CA ARG A 20 -8.73 12.32 1.63
C ARG A 20 -8.60 12.40 0.12
N LEU A 21 -7.81 11.49 -0.44
CA LEU A 21 -7.66 11.29 -1.88
C LEU A 21 -8.21 9.91 -2.24
N LYS A 22 -9.01 9.83 -3.31
CA LYS A 22 -9.53 8.57 -3.81
C LYS A 22 -8.42 7.83 -4.55
N VAL A 23 -8.22 6.55 -4.23
CA VAL A 23 -7.30 5.69 -4.97
C VAL A 23 -8.07 5.08 -6.15
N PHE A 24 -7.64 5.40 -7.36
CA PHE A 24 -8.21 4.85 -8.58
C PHE A 24 -7.45 3.58 -8.97
N GLN A 25 -8.19 2.56 -9.40
CA GLN A 25 -7.58 1.37 -9.98
C GLN A 25 -6.79 1.75 -11.26
N PRO A 26 -5.67 1.08 -11.58
CA PRO A 26 -4.94 1.32 -12.81
C PRO A 26 -5.87 1.17 -14.01
N ASN A 27 -6.19 2.26 -14.69
CA ASN A 27 -7.05 2.27 -15.86
C ASN A 27 -6.46 3.15 -16.96
N THR A 28 -7.01 3.07 -18.17
CA THR A 28 -6.56 3.85 -19.33
C THR A 28 -6.81 5.35 -19.19
N PHE A 29 -7.69 5.76 -18.29
CA PHE A 29 -8.10 7.13 -18.02
C PHE A 29 -7.27 7.83 -16.93
N ASN A 30 -6.34 7.15 -16.26
CA ASN A 30 -5.47 7.80 -15.27
C ASN A 30 -4.46 8.72 -15.95
N PHE A 31 -4.00 9.74 -15.23
CA PHE A 31 -2.97 10.64 -15.73
C PHE A 31 -1.70 9.85 -16.03
N LYS A 32 -1.09 10.06 -17.21
CA LYS A 32 0.14 9.36 -17.62
C LYS A 32 1.31 10.35 -17.63
N PRO A 33 2.15 10.37 -16.58
CA PRO A 33 3.36 11.18 -16.58
C PRO A 33 4.33 10.69 -17.66
N LYS A 34 5.23 11.58 -18.08
CA LYS A 34 6.30 11.26 -19.04
C LYS A 34 7.21 10.16 -18.49
N ALA A 35 7.80 9.38 -19.39
CA ALA A 35 8.54 8.15 -19.06
C ALA A 35 9.71 8.35 -18.07
N HIS A 36 10.35 9.53 -18.06
CA HIS A 36 11.47 9.84 -17.17
C HIS A 36 11.05 10.29 -15.77
N ILE A 37 9.77 10.60 -15.56
CA ILE A 37 9.23 11.09 -14.28
C ILE A 37 8.99 9.90 -13.35
N LYS A 38 9.58 9.95 -12.15
CA LYS A 38 9.38 8.94 -11.10
C LYS A 38 8.59 9.54 -9.96
N LEU A 39 7.35 9.07 -9.80
CA LEU A 39 6.45 9.45 -8.72
C LEU A 39 6.29 8.29 -7.73
N ASP A 40 6.14 8.62 -6.46
CA ASP A 40 5.63 7.66 -5.49
C ASP A 40 4.10 7.50 -5.63
N GLU A 41 3.55 6.56 -4.86
CA GLU A 41 2.13 6.24 -4.90
C GLU A 41 1.23 7.42 -4.48
N VAL A 42 1.68 8.22 -3.52
CA VAL A 42 0.89 9.34 -2.98
C VAL A 42 0.85 10.48 -3.99
N GLN A 43 2.00 10.84 -4.55
CA GLN A 43 2.14 11.83 -5.61
C GLN A 43 1.32 11.44 -6.83
N ARG A 44 1.35 10.15 -7.20
CA ARG A 44 0.52 9.65 -8.30
C ARG A 44 -0.97 9.80 -8.00
N CYS A 45 -1.39 9.43 -6.80
CA CYS A 45 -2.78 9.55 -6.35
C CYS A 45 -3.27 11.01 -6.39
N ILE A 46 -2.44 11.98 -5.99
CA ILE A 46 -2.78 13.41 -6.09
C ILE A 46 -3.08 13.80 -7.54
N LEU A 47 -2.20 13.45 -8.48
CA LEU A 47 -2.37 13.81 -9.89
C LEU A 47 -3.60 13.13 -10.51
N ASP A 48 -3.88 11.88 -10.14
CA ASP A 48 -5.05 11.15 -10.63
C ASP A 48 -6.36 11.77 -10.12
N ASN A 49 -6.41 12.26 -8.87
CA ASN A 49 -7.59 12.97 -8.35
C ASN A 49 -7.84 14.29 -9.09
N PHE A 50 -6.79 15.06 -9.35
CA PHE A 50 -6.90 16.29 -10.14
C PHE A 50 -7.35 16.02 -11.57
N TRP A 51 -6.77 15.01 -12.22
CA TRP A 51 -7.13 14.61 -13.58
C TRP A 51 -8.59 14.17 -13.67
N PHE A 52 -9.05 13.35 -12.72
CA PHE A 52 -10.42 12.87 -12.68
C PHE A 52 -11.43 14.01 -12.53
N GLN A 53 -11.18 14.96 -11.62
CA GLN A 53 -12.05 16.11 -11.41
C GLN A 53 -12.19 16.98 -12.66
N TYR A 54 -11.11 17.09 -13.45
CA TYR A 54 -11.07 18.01 -14.58
C TYR A 54 -11.67 17.47 -15.88
N THR A 55 -11.70 16.15 -16.06
CA THR A 55 -12.29 15.54 -17.28
C THR A 55 -13.78 15.85 -17.51
N ILE A 56 -14.41 16.57 -16.58
CA ILE A 56 -15.81 17.01 -16.62
C ILE A 56 -15.98 18.30 -17.47
N GLU A 57 -14.97 19.17 -17.61
CA GLU A 57 -15.05 20.44 -18.34
C GLU A 57 -13.96 20.54 -19.43
N ARG A 58 -14.38 20.53 -20.71
CA ARG A 58 -13.47 20.31 -21.86
C ARG A 58 -12.69 21.55 -22.33
N GLU A 59 -13.13 22.76 -21.99
CA GLU A 59 -12.63 23.99 -22.63
C GLU A 59 -11.20 24.37 -22.22
N GLU A 60 -10.71 23.89 -21.08
CA GLU A 60 -9.39 24.29 -20.56
C GLU A 60 -8.39 23.11 -20.46
N MET A 61 -8.63 21.99 -21.17
CA MET A 61 -7.84 20.74 -21.05
C MET A 61 -6.32 20.93 -21.26
N GLY A 62 -5.91 21.89 -22.10
CA GLY A 62 -4.49 22.19 -22.32
C GLY A 62 -3.78 22.83 -21.13
N TYR A 63 -4.46 23.75 -20.42
CA TYR A 63 -3.90 24.40 -19.23
C TYR A 63 -3.75 23.40 -18.08
N MET A 64 -4.77 22.58 -17.84
CA MET A 64 -4.69 21.55 -16.81
C MET A 64 -3.61 20.51 -17.10
N LEU A 65 -3.48 20.07 -18.36
CA LEU A 65 -2.41 19.14 -18.73
C LEU A 65 -1.02 19.76 -18.45
N SER A 66 -0.86 21.06 -18.70
CA SER A 66 0.38 21.78 -18.41
C SER A 66 0.65 21.87 -16.90
N ILE A 67 -0.37 22.12 -16.08
CA ILE A 67 -0.29 22.13 -14.61
C ILE A 67 0.14 20.75 -14.08
N LEU A 68 -0.54 19.68 -14.51
CA LEU A 68 -0.26 18.32 -14.05
C LEU A 68 1.15 17.85 -14.45
N ASN A 69 1.58 18.16 -15.68
CA ASN A 69 2.94 17.86 -16.11
C ASN A 69 3.98 18.62 -15.29
N SER A 70 3.74 19.90 -14.99
CA SER A 70 4.65 20.71 -14.18
C SER A 70 4.74 20.21 -12.73
N LEU A 71 3.61 19.84 -12.13
CA LEU A 71 3.57 19.21 -10.81
C LEU A 71 4.31 17.87 -10.78
N ALA A 72 4.15 17.06 -11.83
CA ALA A 72 4.83 15.77 -11.95
C ALA A 72 6.36 15.94 -12.02
N GLU A 73 6.86 16.92 -12.79
CA GLU A 73 8.28 17.25 -12.84
C GLU A 73 8.78 17.75 -11.48
N TYR A 74 8.02 18.62 -10.82
CA TYR A 74 8.38 19.13 -9.49
C TYR A 74 8.49 18.01 -8.45
N PHE A 75 7.54 17.08 -8.41
CA PHE A 75 7.62 15.90 -7.53
C PHE A 75 8.84 15.03 -7.86
N SER A 76 9.13 14.80 -9.14
CA SER A 76 10.30 14.06 -9.59
C SER A 76 11.61 14.72 -9.13
N GLU A 77 11.70 16.04 -9.18
CA GLU A 77 12.85 16.79 -8.66
C GLU A 77 12.95 16.73 -7.14
N LEU A 78 11.84 16.88 -6.42
CA LEU A 78 11.81 16.72 -4.96
C LEU A 78 12.31 15.34 -4.56
N ASN A 79 11.85 14.29 -5.24
CA ASN A 79 12.27 12.91 -5.00
C ASN A 79 13.77 12.67 -5.26
N LYS A 80 14.44 13.51 -6.05
CA LYS A 80 15.90 13.47 -6.23
C LYS A 80 16.64 14.17 -5.08
N LYS A 81 16.04 15.21 -4.50
CA LYS A 81 16.64 16.03 -3.43
C LYS A 81 16.54 15.37 -2.06
N PHE A 82 15.48 14.59 -1.82
CA PHE A 82 15.32 13.80 -0.61
C PHE A 82 15.83 12.38 -0.86
N PRO A 83 16.91 11.92 -0.20
CA PRO A 83 17.25 10.52 -0.24
C PRO A 83 16.04 9.73 0.26
N LYS A 84 15.63 8.71 -0.49
CA LYS A 84 14.58 7.80 -0.02
C LYS A 84 15.02 7.28 1.35
N PRO A 85 14.12 7.18 2.35
CA PRO A 85 14.46 6.43 3.55
C PRO A 85 15.01 5.08 3.08
N GLU A 86 16.15 4.67 3.66
CA GLU A 86 16.66 3.32 3.46
C GLU A 86 15.47 2.41 3.66
N LYS A 87 15.01 1.82 2.56
CA LYS A 87 14.04 0.77 2.70
C LYS A 87 14.81 -0.27 3.48
N THR A 88 14.37 -0.60 4.68
CA THR A 88 14.51 -1.94 5.23
C THR A 88 13.75 -2.87 4.26
N GLU A 89 14.31 -3.00 3.06
CA GLU A 89 13.91 -3.94 2.04
C GLU A 89 14.15 -5.29 2.70
N ILE A 90 13.05 -5.93 3.07
CA ILE A 90 12.95 -7.39 2.96
C ILE A 90 13.68 -7.73 1.66
N PRO A 91 14.66 -8.66 1.67
CA PRO A 91 15.40 -9.02 0.47
C PRO A 91 14.43 -9.16 -0.71
N LYS A 92 14.66 -8.36 -1.77
CA LYS A 92 13.76 -8.20 -2.92
C LYS A 92 13.08 -9.51 -3.31
N GLY A 93 11.77 -9.58 -3.09
CA GLY A 93 10.91 -10.67 -3.59
C GLY A 93 10.19 -11.48 -2.52
N GLU A 94 10.52 -11.34 -1.23
CA GLU A 94 9.82 -12.10 -0.19
C GLU A 94 8.48 -11.44 0.17
N THR A 95 7.39 -12.20 0.02
CA THR A 95 6.04 -11.79 0.40
C THR A 95 5.85 -12.06 1.89
N LEU A 96 5.35 -11.07 2.64
CA LEU A 96 4.92 -11.29 4.02
C LEU A 96 3.46 -11.72 4.03
N TYR A 97 3.15 -12.72 4.83
CA TYR A 97 1.81 -13.25 5.03
C TYR A 97 1.41 -13.02 6.48
N LEU A 98 0.37 -12.22 6.70
CA LEU A 98 -0.25 -12.01 8.01
C LEU A 98 -1.44 -12.96 8.12
N ILE A 99 -1.40 -13.90 9.06
CA ILE A 99 -2.53 -14.76 9.43
C ILE A 99 -3.33 -14.05 10.53
N PHE A 100 -4.65 -13.90 10.32
CA PHE A 100 -5.52 -13.20 11.27
C PHE A 100 -6.17 -14.14 12.28
N ASP A 101 -6.60 -15.31 11.82
CA ASP A 101 -7.28 -16.35 12.57
C ASP A 101 -6.62 -17.71 12.30
N GLY A 102 -6.64 -18.61 13.27
CA GLY A 102 -5.92 -19.88 13.23
C GLY A 102 -5.26 -20.22 14.57
N ASN A 103 -4.47 -21.28 14.63
CA ASN A 103 -3.78 -21.63 15.87
C ASN A 103 -2.65 -20.66 16.19
N LYS A 104 -2.03 -20.12 15.16
CA LYS A 104 -0.84 -19.26 15.26
C LYS A 104 -1.03 -18.00 14.42
N PRO A 105 -1.76 -17.00 14.92
CA PRO A 105 -1.85 -15.69 14.26
C PRO A 105 -0.49 -14.97 14.32
N GLY A 106 -0.08 -14.37 13.21
CA GLY A 106 1.26 -13.80 13.10
C GLY A 106 1.71 -13.47 11.68
N ILE A 107 2.94 -12.95 11.57
CA ILE A 107 3.59 -12.61 10.30
C ILE A 107 4.60 -13.68 9.91
N TYR A 108 4.41 -14.21 8.71
CA TYR A 108 5.17 -15.29 8.10
C TYR A 108 5.81 -14.85 6.79
N LEU A 109 6.99 -15.40 6.48
CA LEU A 109 7.69 -15.16 5.21
C LEU A 109 7.41 -16.27 4.19
N GLU A 110 7.24 -17.50 4.66
CA GLU A 110 7.13 -18.68 3.82
C GLU A 110 5.67 -19.10 3.65
N TRP A 111 5.30 -19.37 2.39
CA TRP A 111 3.96 -19.86 2.03
C TRP A 111 3.62 -21.22 2.66
N GLU A 112 4.64 -22.05 2.92
CA GLU A 112 4.49 -23.36 3.56
C GLU A 112 3.86 -23.25 4.95
N ASN A 113 4.22 -22.22 5.73
CA ASN A 113 3.63 -21.97 7.04
C ASN A 113 2.12 -21.67 6.94
N ILE A 114 1.69 -20.98 5.87
CA ILE A 114 0.27 -20.70 5.60
C ILE A 114 -0.47 -21.99 5.25
N MET A 115 0.15 -22.87 4.47
CA MET A 115 -0.45 -24.16 4.09
C MET A 115 -0.63 -25.09 5.28
N ILE A 116 0.35 -25.13 6.19
CA ILE A 116 0.26 -25.91 7.44
C ILE A 116 -0.90 -25.42 8.29
N GLU A 117 -0.98 -24.12 8.57
CA GLU A 117 -2.08 -23.55 9.36
C GLU A 117 -3.43 -23.73 8.67
N LYS A 118 -3.49 -23.65 7.33
CA LYS A 118 -4.72 -23.89 6.56
C LYS A 118 -5.20 -25.33 6.70
N LEU A 119 -4.29 -26.30 6.68
CA LEU A 119 -4.63 -27.72 6.90
C LEU A 119 -5.12 -27.96 8.32
N ASP A 120 -4.49 -27.34 9.32
CA ASP A 120 -4.89 -27.49 10.72
C ASP A 120 -6.21 -26.79 11.04
N ALA A 121 -6.47 -25.61 10.49
CA ALA A 121 -7.76 -24.93 10.58
C ALA A 121 -8.88 -25.80 9.97
N LYS A 122 -8.64 -26.36 8.79
CA LYS A 122 -9.60 -27.25 8.12
C LYS A 122 -9.91 -28.51 8.94
N ARG A 123 -8.92 -29.11 9.62
CA ARG A 123 -9.13 -30.24 10.55
C ARG A 123 -10.03 -29.88 11.73
N LYS A 124 -10.05 -28.60 12.13
CA LYS A 124 -10.90 -28.07 13.21
C LYS A 124 -12.24 -27.51 12.72
N GLY A 125 -12.56 -27.66 11.43
CA GLY A 125 -13.78 -27.09 10.84
C GLY A 125 -13.76 -25.56 10.75
N GLN A 126 -12.58 -24.95 10.74
CA GLN A 126 -12.37 -23.51 10.64
C GLN A 126 -11.73 -23.16 9.29
N ASP A 127 -11.96 -21.93 8.84
CA ASP A 127 -11.26 -21.36 7.70
C ASP A 127 -10.08 -20.49 8.16
N LEU A 128 -9.06 -20.40 7.31
CA LEU A 128 -7.88 -19.57 7.53
C LEU A 128 -7.98 -18.30 6.69
N THR A 129 -7.93 -17.14 7.34
CA THR A 129 -7.83 -15.84 6.70
C THR A 129 -6.41 -15.29 6.85
N PHE A 130 -5.87 -14.82 5.73
CA PHE A 130 -4.54 -14.22 5.69
C PHE A 130 -4.48 -13.10 4.65
N LYS A 131 -3.52 -12.19 4.80
CA LYS A 131 -3.25 -11.10 3.85
C LYS A 131 -1.78 -10.97 3.55
N ARG A 132 -1.48 -10.59 2.31
CA ARG A 132 -0.11 -10.38 1.81
C ARG A 132 0.32 -8.93 1.98
N TYR A 133 1.58 -8.74 2.36
CA TYR A 133 2.26 -7.45 2.48
C TYR A 133 3.63 -7.51 1.82
N TYR A 134 4.09 -6.37 1.33
CA TYR A 134 5.41 -6.19 0.70
C TYR A 134 6.32 -5.25 1.50
N SER A 135 5.85 -4.79 2.66
CA SER A 135 6.55 -3.89 3.58
C SER A 135 6.41 -4.45 4.99
N ILE A 136 7.54 -4.58 5.71
CA ILE A 136 7.54 -5.02 7.13
C ILE A 136 6.76 -4.02 7.97
N ASP A 137 6.96 -2.73 7.74
CA ASP A 137 6.29 -1.68 8.54
C ASP A 137 4.77 -1.75 8.40
N ASP A 138 4.28 -1.96 7.17
CA ASP A 138 2.84 -2.12 6.92
C ASP A 138 2.29 -3.39 7.59
N ALA A 139 3.04 -4.50 7.50
CA ALA A 139 2.65 -5.77 8.10
C ALA A 139 2.62 -5.68 9.63
N LEU A 140 3.64 -5.06 10.26
CA LEU A 140 3.72 -4.87 11.72
C LEU A 140 2.63 -3.92 12.22
N LEU A 141 2.39 -2.82 11.50
CA LEU A 141 1.34 -1.86 11.83
C LEU A 141 -0.04 -2.56 11.83
N TRP A 142 -0.31 -3.37 10.80
CA TRP A 142 -1.56 -4.11 10.71
C TRP A 142 -1.66 -5.24 11.73
N ALA A 143 -0.58 -5.97 11.99
CA ALA A 143 -0.55 -7.00 13.01
C ALA A 143 -0.85 -6.42 14.39
N LYS A 144 -0.19 -5.33 14.79
CA LYS A 144 -0.48 -4.64 16.06
C LYS A 144 -1.94 -4.18 16.15
N LYS A 145 -2.49 -3.69 15.04
CA LYS A 145 -3.87 -3.18 15.00
C LYS A 145 -4.92 -4.29 15.11
N VAL A 146 -4.69 -5.44 14.49
CA VAL A 146 -5.71 -6.51 14.35
C VAL A 146 -5.51 -7.62 15.38
N LEU A 147 -4.26 -7.98 15.69
CA LEU A 147 -3.92 -9.10 16.57
C LEU A 147 -3.57 -8.64 18.00
N GLY A 148 -3.39 -7.33 18.23
CA GLY A 148 -2.93 -6.82 19.52
C GLY A 148 -1.42 -7.00 19.74
N PRO A 149 -0.93 -6.97 20.99
CA PRO A 149 0.50 -7.11 21.28
C PRO A 149 1.05 -8.53 21.09
N ASP A 150 0.19 -9.56 21.11
CA ASP A 150 0.58 -10.96 21.24
C ASP A 150 0.49 -11.74 19.92
N TYR A 151 1.28 -11.36 18.91
CA TYR A 151 1.36 -12.07 17.63
C TYR A 151 2.74 -12.68 17.36
N ILE A 152 2.76 -13.77 16.58
CA ILE A 152 3.99 -14.48 16.26
C ILE A 152 4.74 -13.73 15.14
N LEU A 153 6.04 -13.54 15.36
CA LEU A 153 6.99 -13.12 14.32
C LEU A 153 7.91 -14.29 13.97
N THR A 154 8.05 -14.58 12.68
CA THR A 154 9.06 -15.53 12.19
C THR A 154 10.45 -15.10 12.66
N GLN A 155 11.32 -16.04 13.02
CA GLN A 155 12.63 -15.76 13.63
C GLN A 155 13.49 -14.76 12.82
N ARG A 156 13.42 -14.82 11.48
CA ARG A 156 14.09 -13.85 10.59
C ARG A 156 13.57 -12.42 10.75
N LEU A 157 12.27 -12.23 10.97
CA LEU A 157 11.66 -10.92 11.18
C LEU A 157 12.04 -10.33 12.54
N LYS A 158 12.30 -11.16 13.55
CA LYS A 158 12.77 -10.68 14.87
C LYS A 158 14.16 -10.04 14.80
N THR A 159 15.01 -10.48 13.88
CA THR A 159 16.35 -9.92 13.69
C THR A 159 16.31 -8.56 12.98
N ILE A 160 15.32 -8.34 12.10
CA ILE A 160 15.15 -7.10 11.33
C ILE A 160 14.36 -6.03 12.12
N SER A 161 13.56 -6.44 13.11
CA SER A 161 12.71 -5.58 13.95
C SER A 161 13.41 -5.03 15.21
N LYS A 162 14.73 -5.18 15.32
CA LYS A 162 15.56 -4.62 16.41
C LYS A 162 16.25 -3.34 15.95
#